data_AF-A0A4S0ITE8-F1
#
_entry.id   AF-A0A4S0ITE8-F1
#
_cell.length_a   1.000
_cell.length_b   1.000
_cell.length_c   1.000
_cell.angle_alpha   90.00
_cell.angle_beta   90.00
_cell.angle_gamma   90.00
#
_symmetry.space_group_name_H-M   'P 1'
#
loop_
_entity.id
_entity.type
_entity.pdbx_description
1 polymer ?
#
loop_
_entity_poly.entity_id
_entity_poly.type
_entity_poly.pdbx_seq_one_letter_code
_entity_poly.pdbx_strand_id
1 'polypeptide(L)'
;VTALTLENGAATGLTYTTLDGQSHTASAKAEVILAAGALATPKLMMLSGLGPAAHLVEVGIPVIRDMPAVGRDLQDHVAAPLYALTRKPISLLGEDRGFTALRH
;
A
#
# COMPACT_ATOMS: atom_id res chain seq x y z
N VAL A 1 -8.83 -7.43 0.70
CA VAL A 1 -9.88 -6.41 0.44
C VAL A 1 -9.81 -6.03 -1.02
N THR A 2 -10.95 -6.01 -1.72
CA THR A 2 -11.03 -5.84 -3.18
C THR A 2 -11.69 -4.53 -3.59
N ALA A 3 -12.75 -4.10 -2.89
CA ALA A 3 -13.44 -2.84 -3.14
C ALA A 3 -14.22 -2.37 -1.89
N LEU A 4 -14.57 -1.08 -1.85
CA LEU A 4 -15.51 -0.50 -0.89
C LEU A 4 -16.94 -0.59 -1.41
N THR A 5 -17.89 -0.78 -0.49
CA THR A 5 -19.31 -0.66 -0.79
C THR A 5 -19.76 0.76 -0.47
N LEU A 6 -20.42 1.41 -1.43
CA LEU A 6 -20.85 2.80 -1.35
C LEU A 6 -22.36 2.89 -1.53
N GLU A 7 -23.03 3.63 -0.66
CA GLU A 7 -24.46 3.94 -0.76
C GLU A 7 -24.68 5.43 -0.51
N ASN A 8 -25.38 6.11 -1.42
CA ASN A 8 -25.67 7.55 -1.32
C ASN A 8 -24.43 8.43 -1.07
N GLY A 9 -23.26 8.02 -1.58
CA GLY A 9 -22.00 8.73 -1.40
C GLY A 9 -21.26 8.43 -0.09
N ALA A 10 -21.79 7.56 0.78
CA ALA A 10 -21.14 7.11 2.01
C ALA A 10 -20.60 5.67 1.87
N ALA A 11 -19.46 5.39 2.49
CA ALA A 11 -18.95 4.02 2.59
C ALA A 11 -19.68 3.24 3.67
N THR A 12 -20.34 2.15 3.27
CA THR A 12 -21.14 1.29 4.15
C THR A 12 -20.47 -0.03 4.48
N GLY A 13 -19.33 -0.33 3.83
CA GLY A 13 -18.61 -1.57 4.03
C GLY A 13 -17.53 -1.82 3.00
N LEU A 14 -17.13 -3.08 2.88
CA LEU A 14 -16.14 -3.53 1.93
C LEU A 14 -16.40 -4.96 1.46
N THR A 15 -15.81 -5.30 0.32
CA THR A 15 -15.70 -6.66 -0.20
C THR A 15 -14.25 -7.14 -0.05
N TYR A 16 -14.04 -8.41 0.26
CA TYR A 16 -12.72 -9.02 0.35
C TYR A 16 -12.75 -10.49 -0.05
N THR A 17 -11.60 -10.99 -0.50
CA THR A 17 -11.42 -12.40 -0.85
C THR A 17 -10.63 -13.09 0.25
N THR A 18 -11.11 -14.26 0.69
CA THR A 18 -10.43 -15.13 1.65
C THR A 18 -9.42 -16.04 0.96
N LEU A 19 -8.58 -16.73 1.73
CA LEU A 19 -7.50 -17.58 1.20
C LEU A 19 -8.01 -18.75 0.33
N ASP A 20 -9.24 -19.18 0.55
CA ASP A 20 -9.93 -20.20 -0.24
C ASP A 20 -10.57 -19.64 -1.54
N GLY A 21 -10.35 -18.36 -1.84
CA GLY A 21 -10.85 -17.70 -3.05
C GLY A 21 -12.30 -17.20 -2.96
N GLN A 22 -12.96 -17.38 -1.81
CA GLN A 22 -14.34 -16.94 -1.65
C GLN A 22 -14.45 -15.43 -1.45
N SER A 23 -15.45 -14.82 -2.06
CA SER A 23 -15.73 -13.39 -1.91
C SER A 23 -16.72 -13.16 -0.77
N HIS A 24 -16.35 -12.27 0.15
CA HIS A 24 -17.14 -11.91 1.32
C HIS A 24 -17.37 -10.40 1.38
N THR A 25 -18.46 -10.00 2.01
CA THR A 25 -18.79 -8.60 2.30
C THR A 25 -18.83 -8.38 3.81
N ALA A 26 -18.30 -7.25 4.26
CA ALA A 26 -18.37 -6.80 5.64
C ALA A 26 -19.02 -5.41 5.66
N SER A 27 -20.09 -5.24 6.43
CA SER A 27 -20.76 -3.95 6.62
C SER A 27 -20.24 -3.24 7.86
N ALA A 28 -20.18 -1.92 7.77
CA ALA A 28 -19.86 -1.03 8.88
C ALA A 28 -21.13 -0.30 9.33
N LYS A 29 -21.41 -0.30 10.64
CA LYS A 29 -22.58 0.40 11.20
C LYS A 29 -22.40 1.91 11.30
N ALA A 30 -21.15 2.38 11.35
CA ALA A 30 -20.81 3.78 11.54
C ALA A 30 -19.89 4.27 10.42
N GLU A 31 -18.64 3.82 10.40
CA GLU A 31 -17.62 4.34 9.50
C GLU A 31 -16.70 3.25 8.96
N VAL A 32 -16.12 3.51 7.79
CA VAL A 32 -15.03 2.72 7.20
C VAL A 32 -13.77 3.56 7.20
N ILE A 33 -12.73 3.09 7.91
CA ILE A 33 -11.42 3.77 7.99
C ILE A 33 -10.43 3.04 7.09
N LEU A 34 -9.84 3.75 6.12
CA LEU A 34 -8.78 3.21 5.28
C LEU A 34 -7.42 3.45 5.92
N ALA A 35 -6.73 2.36 6.28
CA ALA A 35 -5.41 2.39 6.86
C ALA A 35 -4.45 1.40 6.15
N ALA A 36 -4.58 1.26 4.83
CA ALA A 36 -3.78 0.31 4.04
C ALA A 36 -2.39 0.86 3.64
N GLY A 37 -1.96 1.99 4.20
CA GLY A 37 -0.69 2.65 3.88
C GLY A 37 -0.71 3.47 2.60
N ALA A 38 0.40 4.16 2.31
CA ALA A 38 0.51 5.17 1.25
C ALA A 38 0.27 4.63 -0.17
N LEU A 39 0.57 3.35 -0.42
CA LEU A 39 0.40 2.72 -1.73
C LEU A 39 -0.95 2.02 -1.89
N ALA A 40 -1.37 1.22 -0.91
CA ALA A 40 -2.56 0.39 -1.07
C ALA A 40 -3.86 1.15 -0.78
N THR A 41 -3.84 2.22 0.01
CA THR A 41 -5.02 3.08 0.25
C THR A 41 -5.53 3.74 -1.03
N PRO A 42 -4.72 4.51 -1.79
CA PRO A 42 -5.19 5.11 -3.02
C PRO A 42 -5.54 4.06 -4.09
N LYS A 43 -4.83 2.93 -4.13
CA LYS A 43 -5.20 1.80 -5.00
C LYS A 43 -6.62 1.29 -4.70
N LEU A 44 -6.94 1.04 -3.42
CA LEU A 44 -8.25 0.54 -3.02
C LEU A 44 -9.35 1.57 -3.30
N MET A 45 -9.09 2.86 -3.08
CA MET A 45 -10.01 3.94 -3.46
C MET A 45 -10.29 3.92 -4.96
N MET A 46 -9.25 3.87 -5.80
CA MET A 46 -9.40 3.84 -7.25
C MET A 46 -10.15 2.59 -7.72
N LEU A 47 -9.83 1.40 -7.19
CA LEU A 47 -10.58 0.16 -7.46
C LEU A 47 -12.05 0.24 -7.05
N SER A 48 -12.38 1.14 -6.13
CA SER A 48 -13.74 1.40 -5.66
C SER A 48 -14.39 2.58 -6.40
N GLY A 49 -13.83 3.03 -7.53
CA GLY A 49 -14.37 4.14 -8.33
C GLY A 49 -14.15 5.54 -7.74
N LEU A 50 -13.25 5.68 -6.78
CA LEU A 50 -12.89 6.94 -6.11
C LEU A 50 -11.47 7.35 -6.50
N GLY A 51 -11.33 8.24 -7.49
CA GLY A 51 -10.02 8.62 -8.00
C GLY A 51 -10.07 9.48 -9.26
N PRO A 52 -8.93 9.71 -9.94
CA PRO A 52 -8.87 10.55 -11.13
C PRO A 52 -9.73 9.97 -12.26
N ALA A 53 -10.80 10.65 -12.66
CA ALA A 53 -11.81 10.11 -13.57
C ALA A 53 -11.23 9.62 -14.90
N ALA A 54 -10.33 10.38 -15.52
CA ALA A 54 -9.71 10.01 -16.79
C ALA A 54 -8.93 8.68 -16.70
N HIS A 55 -8.18 8.49 -15.62
CA HIS A 55 -7.42 7.26 -15.39
C HIS A 55 -8.35 6.07 -15.09
N LEU A 56 -9.39 6.28 -14.27
CA LEU A 56 -10.38 5.23 -13.99
C LEU A 56 -11.08 4.77 -15.27
N VAL A 57 -11.48 5.70 -16.14
CA VAL A 57 -12.07 5.39 -17.46
C VAL A 57 -11.10 4.63 -18.35
N GLU A 58 -9.84 5.05 -18.40
CA GLU A 58 -8.78 4.39 -19.19
C GLU A 58 -8.63 2.90 -18.84
N VAL A 59 -8.75 2.54 -17.57
CA VAL A 59 -8.62 1.15 -17.09
C VAL A 59 -9.95 0.42 -16.91
N GLY A 60 -11.06 1.02 -17.36
CA GLY A 60 -12.39 0.39 -17.36
C GLY A 60 -13.08 0.32 -15.98
N ILE A 61 -12.72 1.20 -15.04
CA ILE A 61 -13.37 1.29 -13.72
C ILE A 61 -14.46 2.38 -13.76
N PRO A 62 -15.70 2.08 -13.33
CA PRO A 62 -16.75 3.08 -13.20
C PRO A 62 -16.36 4.21 -12.24
N VAL A 63 -16.54 5.45 -12.67
CA VAL A 63 -16.27 6.63 -11.84
C VAL A 63 -17.46 6.90 -10.93
N ILE A 64 -17.29 6.68 -9.63
CA ILE A 64 -18.29 7.03 -8.60
C ILE A 64 -18.07 8.48 -8.15
N ARG A 65 -16.81 8.86 -7.94
CA ARG A 65 -16.43 10.24 -7.61
C ARG A 65 -15.07 10.57 -8.24
N ASP A 66 -15.04 11.65 -9.01
CA ASP A 66 -13.77 12.20 -9.50
C ASP A 66 -13.00 12.85 -8.35
N MET A 67 -11.83 12.29 -8.06
CA MET A 67 -10.94 12.71 -6.97
C MET A 67 -9.49 12.75 -7.51
N PRO A 68 -9.09 13.83 -8.22
CA PRO A 68 -7.84 13.88 -8.97
C PRO A 68 -6.57 13.80 -8.10
N ALA A 69 -6.67 14.11 -6.80
CA ALA A 69 -5.56 14.02 -5.85
C ALA A 69 -5.28 12.59 -5.35
N VAL A 70 -6.21 11.65 -5.50
CA VAL A 70 -6.03 10.27 -5.01
C VAL A 70 -4.87 9.60 -5.75
N GLY A 71 -3.89 9.09 -5.00
CA GLY A 71 -2.70 8.44 -5.54
C GLY A 71 -1.63 9.40 -6.06
N ARG A 72 -1.82 10.72 -5.89
CA ARG A 72 -0.80 11.75 -6.18
C ARG A 72 0.02 12.05 -4.92
N ASP A 73 1.06 12.84 -5.10
CA ASP A 73 1.91 13.38 -4.03
C ASP A 73 2.58 12.32 -3.15
N LEU A 74 2.90 11.15 -3.72
CA LEU A 74 3.77 10.19 -3.05
C LEU A 74 5.16 10.81 -2.88
N GLN A 75 5.62 10.86 -1.64
CA GLN A 75 6.97 11.25 -1.28
C GLN A 75 7.63 10.10 -0.54
N ASP A 76 8.92 9.94 -0.80
CA ASP A 76 9.76 8.96 -0.11
C ASP A 76 11.16 9.53 0.08
N HIS A 77 11.91 8.94 1.00
CA HIS A 77 13.29 9.31 1.26
C HIS A 77 14.21 8.59 0.26
N VAL A 78 14.71 9.35 -0.72
CA VAL A 78 15.71 8.84 -1.66
C VAL A 78 17.00 8.55 -0.92
N ALA A 79 17.54 7.35 -1.10
CA ALA A 79 18.82 6.93 -0.51
C ALA A 79 19.82 6.56 -1.62
N ALA A 80 21.08 7.00 -1.44
CA ALA A 80 22.21 6.61 -2.26
C ALA A 80 23.28 5.98 -1.36
N PRO A 81 23.19 4.67 -1.07
CA PRO A 81 24.13 4.03 -0.16
C PRO A 81 25.53 3.94 -0.77
N LEU A 82 26.55 4.29 0.00
CA LEU A 82 27.95 4.11 -0.36
C LEU A 82 28.51 2.89 0.37
N TYR A 83 28.98 1.92 -0.39
CA TYR A 83 29.69 0.75 0.14
C TYR A 83 31.18 0.88 -0.16
N ALA A 84 32.02 0.77 0.86
CA ALA A 84 33.47 0.81 0.74
C ALA A 84 34.10 -0.25 1.64
N LEU A 85 35.20 -0.86 1.17
CA LEU A 85 35.99 -1.78 1.99
C LEU A 85 36.76 -1.00 3.05
N THR A 86 36.77 -1.53 4.27
CA THR A 86 37.52 -0.96 5.39
C THR A 86 38.89 -1.64 5.46
N ARG A 87 39.92 -0.89 5.88
CA ARG A 87 41.29 -1.45 6.01
C ARG A 87 41.45 -2.34 7.24
N LYS A 88 40.57 -2.20 8.22
CA LYS A 88 40.52 -2.98 9.45
C LYS A 88 39.07 -3.41 9.71
N PRO A 89 38.85 -4.52 10.43
CA PRO A 89 37.53 -4.90 10.91
C PRO A 89 36.98 -3.79 11.83
N ILE A 90 35.82 -3.24 11.48
CA ILE A 90 35.13 -2.16 12.21
C ILE A 90 33.66 -2.48 12.52
N SER A 91 33.21 -3.74 12.39
CA SER A 91 31.84 -4.11 12.74
C SER A 91 31.50 -3.61 14.13
N LEU A 92 30.33 -2.96 14.24
CA LEU A 92 29.79 -2.42 15.48
C LEU A 92 29.72 -3.46 16.61
N LEU A 93 29.59 -4.75 16.26
CA LEU A 93 29.51 -5.88 17.20
C LEU A 93 30.69 -6.86 17.06
N GLY A 94 31.69 -6.54 16.22
CA GLY A 94 32.86 -7.41 16.01
C GLY A 94 32.59 -8.69 15.24
N GLU A 95 31.45 -8.78 14.54
CA GLU A 95 31.06 -9.92 13.67
C GLU A 95 32.05 -10.16 12.52
N ASP A 96 32.92 -9.19 12.25
CA ASP A 96 34.00 -9.27 11.27
C ASP A 96 35.34 -9.74 11.87
N ARG A 97 35.33 -10.28 13.10
CA ARG A 97 36.54 -10.78 13.79
C ARG A 97 36.53 -12.29 14.01
N GLY A 98 37.69 -12.91 13.82
CA GLY A 98 37.97 -14.29 14.23
C GLY A 98 37.03 -15.33 13.61
N PHE A 99 36.72 -16.39 14.35
CA PHE A 99 35.82 -17.46 13.89
C PHE A 99 34.39 -16.97 13.64
N THR A 100 34.00 -15.84 14.22
CA THR A 100 32.68 -15.23 14.01
C THR A 100 32.53 -14.71 12.58
N ALA A 101 33.60 -14.17 11.98
CA ALA A 101 33.61 -13.71 10.59
C ALA A 101 33.40 -14.83 9.57
N LEU A 102 33.62 -16.10 9.95
CA LEU A 102 33.45 -17.27 9.10
C LEU A 102 32.02 -17.84 9.12
N ARG A 103 31.11 -17.25 9.91
CA ARG A 103 29.71 -17.72 10.04
C ARG A 103 28.74 -17.12 9.01
N HIS A 104 29.20 -16.26 8.10
CA HIS A 104 28.40 -15.66 7.03
C HIS A 104 28.66 -16.29 5.66
#